data_AF-A0A2Z5BKY0-F1
#
_entry.id   AF-A0A2Z5BKY0-F1
#
_cell.length_a   1.000
_cell.length_b   1.000
_cell.length_c   1.000
_cell.angle_alpha   90.00
_cell.angle_beta   90.00
_cell.angle_gamma   90.00
#
_symmetry.space_group_name_H-M   'P 1'
#
loop_
_entity.id
_entity.type
_entity.pdbx_description
1 polymer ?
#
loop_
_entity_poly.entity_id
_entity_poly.type
_entity_poly.pdbx_seq_one_letter_code
_entity_poly.pdbx_strand_id
1 'polypeptide(L)'
;MSAMGTTSKSERAARSAITDASAAAKTAAKTAKNLPKKLAAGLEEYIDEARDAADVSKKKLRRKPRKVTRQAERALQRLERAVAKAVAAADRKARLRAEARRAAQEAESSAARAAAEAAEAKALKKAARRAEAAAARAELDAHAADEALAAELAAPADTGAPQPTDDDADLSALTVVQLRERARSAGRTGYSRLTKAQLIELLS
;
A
#
# COMPACT_ATOMS: atom_id res chain seq x y z
N MET A 1 56.72 -35.36 -64.61
CA MET A 1 56.46 -34.52 -63.42
C MET A 1 55.05 -33.98 -63.50
N SER A 2 54.16 -34.46 -62.63
CA SER A 2 52.75 -34.06 -62.60
C SER A 2 52.62 -32.59 -62.21
N ALA A 3 52.14 -31.76 -63.14
CA ALA A 3 51.80 -30.38 -62.85
C ALA A 3 50.67 -30.38 -61.80
N MET A 4 51.01 -30.09 -60.55
CA MET A 4 50.05 -29.71 -59.52
C MET A 4 49.41 -28.40 -59.95
N GLY A 5 48.32 -28.52 -60.72
CA GLY A 5 47.61 -27.39 -61.33
C GLY A 5 47.18 -26.41 -60.25
N THR A 6 47.75 -25.21 -60.28
CA THR A 6 47.33 -24.09 -59.44
C THR A 6 45.87 -23.79 -59.75
N THR A 7 44.98 -23.97 -58.77
CA THR A 7 43.56 -23.66 -58.92
C THR A 7 43.41 -22.21 -59.35
N SER A 8 42.63 -21.95 -60.40
CA SER A 8 42.43 -20.59 -60.89
C SER A 8 41.80 -19.69 -59.83
N LYS A 9 42.04 -18.37 -59.90
CA LYS A 9 41.46 -17.37 -58.98
C LYS A 9 39.93 -17.49 -58.92
N SER A 10 39.28 -17.75 -60.05
CA SER A 10 37.83 -17.89 -60.12
C SER A 10 37.34 -19.18 -59.46
N GLU A 11 38.08 -20.28 -59.59
CA GLU A 11 37.76 -21.54 -58.90
C GLU A 11 37.93 -21.39 -57.38
N ARG A 12 38.97 -20.68 -56.92
CA ARG A 12 39.16 -20.37 -55.50
C ARG A 12 38.00 -19.53 -54.95
N ALA A 13 37.59 -18.49 -55.68
CA ALA A 13 36.43 -17.67 -55.30
C ALA A 13 35.14 -18.49 -55.23
N ALA A 14 34.91 -19.40 -56.18
CA ALA A 14 33.75 -20.30 -56.14
C ALA A 14 33.78 -21.23 -54.91
N ARG A 15 34.95 -21.77 -54.54
CA ARG A 15 35.10 -22.59 -53.33
C ARG A 15 34.83 -21.79 -52.05
N SER A 16 35.30 -20.55 -51.98
CA SER A 16 35.00 -19.64 -50.86
C SER A 16 33.50 -19.41 -50.75
N ALA A 17 32.84 -18.99 -51.83
CA ALA A 17 31.41 -18.70 -51.82
C ALA A 17 30.55 -19.92 -51.45
N ILE A 18 30.93 -21.14 -51.85
CA ILE A 18 30.28 -22.39 -51.41
C ILE A 18 30.44 -22.59 -49.89
N THR A 19 31.64 -22.34 -49.37
CA THR A 19 31.93 -22.49 -47.95
C THR A 19 31.11 -21.49 -47.14
N ASP A 20 31.03 -20.25 -47.60
CA ASP A 20 30.25 -19.18 -47.00
C ASP A 20 28.75 -19.52 -47.01
N ALA A 21 28.22 -19.97 -48.15
CA ALA A 21 26.83 -20.40 -48.26
C ALA A 21 26.51 -21.60 -47.34
N SER A 22 27.40 -22.59 -47.24
CA SER A 22 27.24 -23.74 -46.34
C SER A 22 27.29 -23.33 -44.87
N ALA A 23 28.21 -22.44 -44.50
CA ALA A 23 28.32 -21.91 -43.16
C ALA A 23 27.06 -21.11 -42.78
N ALA A 24 26.59 -20.24 -43.67
CA ALA A 24 25.36 -19.47 -43.50
C ALA A 24 24.13 -20.36 -43.37
N ALA A 25 24.02 -21.44 -44.16
CA ALA A 25 22.92 -22.39 -44.03
C ALA A 25 22.92 -23.08 -42.66
N LYS A 26 24.11 -23.44 -42.13
CA LYS A 26 24.24 -24.04 -40.80
C LYS A 26 23.90 -23.05 -39.69
N THR A 27 24.34 -21.80 -39.78
CA THR A 27 24.01 -20.78 -38.79
C THR A 27 22.53 -20.44 -38.83
N ALA A 28 21.94 -20.27 -40.01
CA ALA A 28 20.51 -20.04 -40.19
C ALA A 28 19.65 -21.20 -39.67
N ALA A 29 20.08 -22.45 -39.87
CA ALA A 29 19.39 -23.60 -39.29
C ALA A 29 19.42 -23.60 -37.74
N LYS A 30 20.49 -23.08 -37.13
CA LYS A 30 20.55 -22.91 -35.67
C LYS A 30 19.68 -21.75 -35.20
N THR A 31 19.66 -20.62 -35.91
CA THR A 31 18.80 -19.49 -35.55
C THR A 31 17.32 -19.84 -35.68
N ALA A 32 16.93 -20.58 -36.71
CA ALA A 32 15.57 -21.05 -36.90
C ALA A 32 15.04 -21.85 -35.70
N LYS A 33 15.88 -22.65 -35.01
CA LYS A 33 15.49 -23.40 -33.81
C LYS A 33 15.08 -22.52 -32.62
N ASN A 34 15.61 -21.30 -32.55
CA ASN A 34 15.33 -20.34 -31.47
C ASN A 34 14.21 -19.36 -31.84
N LEU A 35 13.72 -19.40 -33.07
CA LEU A 35 12.65 -18.53 -33.55
C LEU A 35 11.28 -19.19 -33.38
N PRO A 36 10.20 -18.39 -33.30
CA PRO A 36 8.83 -18.92 -33.35
C PRO A 36 8.60 -19.79 -34.59
N LYS A 37 7.88 -20.91 -34.44
CA LYS A 37 7.62 -21.91 -35.50
C LYS A 37 7.24 -21.31 -36.87
N LYS A 38 6.37 -20.28 -36.87
CA LYS A 38 5.94 -19.61 -38.13
C LYS A 38 7.07 -18.88 -38.85
N LEU A 39 8.01 -18.28 -38.11
CA LEU A 39 9.16 -17.59 -38.68
C LEU A 39 10.25 -18.58 -39.08
N ALA A 40 10.44 -19.64 -38.29
CA ALA A 40 11.36 -20.72 -38.61
C ALA A 40 10.99 -21.42 -39.93
N ALA A 41 9.72 -21.76 -40.13
CA ALA A 41 9.22 -22.38 -41.36
C ALA A 41 9.49 -21.51 -42.61
N GLY A 42 9.42 -20.19 -42.49
CA GLY A 42 9.74 -19.26 -43.58
C GLY A 42 11.22 -19.16 -43.93
N LEU A 43 12.12 -19.74 -43.11
CA LEU A 43 13.57 -19.79 -43.38
C LEU A 43 14.00 -21.09 -44.06
N GLU A 44 13.21 -22.17 -43.95
CA GLU A 44 13.59 -23.50 -44.45
C GLU A 44 13.91 -23.48 -45.94
N GLU A 45 13.08 -22.84 -46.76
CA GLU A 45 13.29 -22.71 -48.21
C GLU A 45 14.64 -22.04 -48.55
N TYR A 46 15.01 -20.97 -47.82
CA TYR A 46 16.27 -20.27 -48.07
C TYR A 46 17.49 -21.05 -47.55
N ILE A 47 17.31 -21.81 -46.46
CA ILE A 47 18.34 -22.69 -45.92
C ILE A 47 18.64 -23.80 -46.94
N ASP A 48 17.60 -24.38 -47.53
CA ASP A 48 17.74 -25.42 -48.54
C ASP A 48 18.30 -24.85 -49.86
N GLU A 49 17.87 -23.67 -50.30
CA GLU A 49 18.48 -22.96 -51.45
C GLU A 49 20.00 -22.75 -51.25
N ALA A 50 20.42 -22.37 -50.04
CA ALA A 50 21.83 -22.18 -49.70
C ALA A 50 22.61 -23.51 -49.62
N ARG A 51 21.98 -24.61 -49.17
CA ARG A 51 22.57 -25.95 -49.20
C ARG A 51 22.76 -26.45 -50.62
N ASP A 52 21.74 -26.30 -51.47
CA ASP A 52 21.81 -26.69 -52.88
C ASP A 52 22.85 -25.87 -53.66
N ALA A 53 22.99 -24.58 -53.32
CA ALA A 53 24.03 -23.73 -53.90
C ALA A 53 25.44 -24.11 -53.43
N ALA A 54 25.57 -24.76 -52.27
CA ALA A 54 26.83 -25.29 -51.74
C ALA A 54 27.14 -26.71 -52.26
N ASP A 55 26.14 -27.50 -52.65
CA ASP A 55 26.32 -28.84 -53.21
C ASP A 55 26.60 -28.80 -54.72
N VAL A 56 27.86 -28.51 -55.07
CA VAL A 56 28.28 -28.31 -56.46
C VAL A 56 29.35 -29.30 -56.87
N SER A 57 29.12 -30.00 -57.98
CA SER A 57 30.07 -31.00 -58.46
C SER A 57 31.42 -30.37 -58.84
N LYS A 58 32.52 -31.11 -58.57
CA LYS A 58 33.89 -30.72 -58.93
C LYS A 58 34.03 -30.33 -60.42
N LYS A 59 33.27 -30.99 -61.30
CA LYS A 59 33.20 -30.70 -62.73
C LYS A 59 32.58 -29.32 -63.01
N LYS A 60 31.47 -28.97 -62.35
CA LYS A 60 30.80 -27.67 -62.49
C LYS A 60 31.68 -26.54 -61.94
N LEU A 61 32.38 -26.78 -60.83
CA LEU A 61 33.37 -25.87 -60.25
C LEU A 61 34.51 -25.54 -61.23
N ARG A 62 35.11 -26.55 -61.87
CA ARG A 62 36.17 -26.35 -62.86
C ARG A 62 35.67 -25.69 -64.15
N ARG A 63 34.50 -26.09 -64.67
CA ARG A 63 33.98 -25.60 -65.96
C ARG A 63 33.30 -24.24 -65.91
N LYS A 64 32.58 -23.94 -64.83
CA LYS A 64 31.74 -22.73 -64.71
C LYS A 64 31.90 -22.04 -63.35
N PRO A 65 33.14 -21.74 -62.90
CA PRO A 65 33.39 -21.20 -61.55
C PRO A 65 32.60 -19.91 -61.29
N ARG A 66 32.60 -18.97 -62.24
CA ARG A 66 31.85 -17.70 -62.12
C ARG A 66 30.34 -17.89 -61.94
N LYS A 67 29.73 -18.91 -62.56
CA LYS A 67 28.28 -19.18 -62.36
C LYS A 67 28.04 -19.74 -60.97
N VAL A 68 28.94 -20.59 -60.49
CA VAL A 68 28.85 -21.16 -59.14
C VAL A 68 28.99 -20.08 -58.09
N THR A 69 29.99 -19.19 -58.20
CA THR A 69 30.15 -18.04 -57.31
C THR A 69 28.88 -17.20 -57.24
N ARG A 70 28.34 -16.77 -58.40
CA ARG A 70 27.10 -15.95 -58.45
C ARG A 70 25.89 -16.66 -57.86
N GLN A 71 25.77 -17.98 -58.03
CA GLN A 71 24.65 -18.74 -57.46
C GLN A 71 24.76 -18.80 -55.94
N ALA A 72 25.96 -19.12 -55.41
CA ALA A 72 26.21 -19.18 -53.98
C ALA A 72 26.05 -17.82 -53.30
N GLU A 73 26.60 -16.74 -53.87
CA GLU A 73 26.44 -15.38 -53.35
C GLU A 73 24.97 -14.92 -53.33
N ARG A 74 24.19 -15.25 -54.37
CA ARG A 74 22.76 -14.91 -54.41
C ARG A 74 21.97 -15.67 -53.34
N ALA A 75 22.23 -16.96 -53.17
CA ALA A 75 21.59 -17.76 -52.13
C ALA A 75 21.95 -17.23 -50.72
N LEU A 76 23.23 -16.90 -50.49
CA LEU A 76 23.70 -16.26 -49.26
C LEU A 76 22.95 -14.96 -48.97
N GLN A 77 22.89 -14.03 -49.94
CA GLN A 77 22.22 -12.74 -49.76
C GLN A 77 20.72 -12.88 -49.48
N ARG A 78 20.04 -13.84 -50.12
CA ARG A 78 18.62 -14.14 -49.86
C ARG A 78 18.43 -14.69 -48.46
N LEU A 79 19.27 -15.64 -48.06
CA LEU A 79 19.24 -16.23 -46.73
C LEU A 79 19.50 -15.19 -45.64
N GLU A 80 20.52 -14.34 -45.79
CA GLU A 80 20.83 -13.26 -44.83
C GLU A 80 19.67 -12.28 -44.67
N ARG A 81 19.05 -11.85 -45.78
CA ARG A 81 17.87 -10.98 -45.74
C ARG A 81 16.68 -11.65 -45.07
N ALA A 82 16.45 -12.92 -45.35
CA ALA A 82 15.37 -13.69 -44.74
C ALA A 82 15.58 -13.84 -43.22
N VAL A 83 16.80 -14.21 -42.79
CA VAL A 83 17.16 -14.30 -41.37
C VAL A 83 17.00 -12.95 -40.68
N ALA A 84 17.51 -11.86 -41.26
CA ALA A 84 17.38 -10.51 -40.70
C ALA A 84 15.90 -10.11 -40.53
N LYS A 85 15.06 -10.39 -41.54
CA LYS A 85 13.62 -10.12 -41.48
C LYS A 85 12.92 -10.96 -40.41
N ALA A 86 13.30 -12.23 -40.27
CA ALA A 86 12.73 -13.13 -39.26
C ALA A 86 13.09 -12.70 -37.83
N VAL A 87 14.36 -12.31 -37.59
CA VAL A 87 14.79 -11.80 -36.29
C VAL A 87 14.08 -10.48 -35.96
N ALA A 88 14.03 -9.53 -36.90
CA ALA A 88 13.32 -8.26 -36.69
C ALA A 88 11.83 -8.46 -36.39
N ALA A 89 11.17 -9.42 -37.06
CA ALA A 89 9.78 -9.77 -36.79
C ALA A 89 9.61 -10.39 -35.38
N ALA A 90 10.54 -11.22 -34.95
CA ALA A 90 10.54 -11.80 -33.60
C ALA A 90 10.73 -10.71 -32.53
N ASP A 91 11.67 -9.79 -32.73
CA ASP A 91 11.94 -8.68 -31.81
C ASP A 91 10.76 -7.72 -31.71
N ARG A 92 10.17 -7.33 -32.84
CA ARG A 92 8.95 -6.50 -32.86
C ARG A 92 7.83 -7.16 -32.07
N LYS A 93 7.63 -8.47 -32.26
CA LYS A 93 6.62 -9.23 -31.52
C LYS A 93 6.92 -9.31 -30.02
N ALA A 94 8.20 -9.46 -29.65
CA ALA A 94 8.63 -9.45 -28.26
C ALA A 94 8.37 -8.10 -27.59
N ARG A 95 8.68 -6.99 -28.28
CA ARG A 95 8.41 -5.62 -27.80
C ARG A 95 6.92 -5.39 -27.56
N LEU A 96 6.07 -5.71 -28.53
CA LEU A 96 4.61 -5.56 -28.38
C LEU A 96 4.06 -6.38 -27.20
N ARG A 97 4.60 -7.58 -26.96
CA ARG A 97 4.21 -8.40 -25.80
C ARG A 97 4.70 -7.80 -24.48
N ALA A 98 5.89 -7.22 -24.45
CA ALA A 98 6.42 -6.57 -23.27
C ALA A 98 5.64 -5.29 -22.93
N GLU A 99 5.29 -4.48 -23.94
CA GLU A 99 4.43 -3.30 -23.80
C GLU A 99 3.05 -3.69 -23.29
N ALA A 100 2.41 -4.71 -23.87
CA ALA A 100 1.12 -5.20 -23.40
C ALA A 100 1.17 -5.68 -21.94
N ARG A 101 2.24 -6.36 -21.53
CA ARG A 101 2.43 -6.79 -20.13
C ARG A 101 2.61 -5.61 -19.18
N ARG A 102 3.39 -4.60 -19.57
CA ARG A 102 3.59 -3.38 -18.77
C ARG A 102 2.28 -2.61 -18.61
N ALA A 103 1.52 -2.45 -19.69
CA ALA A 103 0.21 -1.80 -19.65
C ALA A 103 -0.77 -2.55 -18.74
N ALA A 104 -0.77 -3.89 -18.77
CA ALA A 104 -1.59 -4.70 -17.87
C ALA A 104 -1.18 -4.52 -16.39
N GLN A 105 0.13 -4.54 -16.09
CA GLN A 105 0.63 -4.32 -14.73
C GLN A 105 0.31 -2.92 -14.21
N GLU A 106 0.40 -1.90 -15.07
CA GLU A 106 0.04 -0.53 -14.73
C GLU A 106 -1.47 -0.39 -14.44
N ALA A 107 -2.31 -1.02 -15.26
CA ALA A 107 -3.75 -1.12 -15.01
C ALA A 107 -4.08 -1.84 -13.68
N GLU A 108 -3.41 -2.94 -13.37
CA GLU A 108 -3.58 -3.65 -12.09
C GLU A 108 -3.13 -2.79 -10.90
N SER A 109 -1.97 -2.13 -11.01
CA SER A 109 -1.44 -1.28 -9.94
C SER A 109 -2.31 -0.03 -9.69
N SER A 110 -2.86 0.57 -10.75
CA SER A 110 -3.75 1.71 -10.63
C SER A 110 -5.10 1.30 -10.03
N ALA A 111 -5.65 0.15 -10.43
CA ALA A 111 -6.87 -0.40 -9.81
C ALA A 111 -6.66 -0.71 -8.32
N ALA A 112 -5.50 -1.26 -7.94
CA ALA A 112 -5.16 -1.52 -6.55
C ALA A 112 -5.05 -0.22 -5.71
N ARG A 113 -4.44 0.83 -6.26
CA ARG A 113 -4.36 2.15 -5.61
C ARG A 113 -5.73 2.77 -5.43
N ALA A 114 -6.57 2.77 -6.47
CA ALA A 114 -7.93 3.29 -6.39
C ALA A 114 -8.78 2.54 -5.35
N ALA A 115 -8.61 1.22 -5.24
CA ALA A 115 -9.27 0.42 -4.22
C ALA A 115 -8.79 0.77 -2.80
N ALA A 116 -7.48 1.00 -2.62
CA ALA A 116 -6.92 1.43 -1.35
C ALA A 116 -7.44 2.81 -0.92
N GLU A 117 -7.41 3.79 -1.83
CA GLU A 117 -7.93 5.15 -1.57
C GLU A 117 -9.42 5.13 -1.23
N ALA A 118 -10.22 4.30 -1.94
CA ALA A 118 -11.63 4.14 -1.62
C ALA A 118 -11.86 3.49 -0.25
N ALA A 119 -10.98 2.57 0.18
CA ALA A 119 -11.04 1.96 1.50
C ALA A 119 -10.67 2.97 2.60
N GLU A 120 -9.62 3.77 2.40
CA GLU A 120 -9.22 4.84 3.31
C GLU A 120 -10.29 5.91 3.46
N ALA A 121 -10.91 6.35 2.37
CA ALA A 121 -12.00 7.33 2.40
C ALA A 121 -13.21 6.80 3.22
N LYS A 122 -13.55 5.52 3.08
CA LYS A 122 -14.61 4.88 3.88
C LYS A 122 -14.22 4.80 5.36
N ALA A 123 -12.96 4.50 5.66
CA ALA A 123 -12.46 4.45 7.03
C ALA A 123 -12.52 5.83 7.70
N LEU A 124 -12.07 6.87 7.00
CA LEU A 124 -12.12 8.25 7.48
C LEU A 124 -13.56 8.72 7.72
N LYS A 125 -14.50 8.42 6.81
CA LYS A 125 -15.91 8.76 6.99
C LYS A 125 -16.52 8.05 8.21
N LYS A 126 -16.14 6.79 8.46
CA LYS A 126 -16.59 6.05 9.65
C LYS A 126 -16.00 6.62 10.94
N ALA A 127 -14.73 7.02 10.91
CA ALA A 127 -14.07 7.68 12.04
C ALA A 127 -14.73 9.04 12.36
N ALA A 128 -14.98 9.86 11.33
CA ALA A 128 -15.67 11.15 11.49
C ALA A 128 -17.06 10.98 12.12
N ARG A 129 -17.87 10.03 11.64
CA ARG A 129 -19.19 9.74 12.24
C ARG A 129 -19.10 9.28 13.69
N ARG A 130 -18.07 8.52 14.06
CA ARG A 130 -17.85 8.10 15.45
C ARG A 130 -17.44 9.28 16.33
N ALA A 131 -16.60 10.16 15.83
CA ALA A 131 -16.20 11.38 16.53
C ALA A 131 -17.40 12.32 16.75
N GLU A 132 -18.24 12.51 15.72
CA GLU A 132 -19.47 13.30 15.83
C GLU A 132 -20.45 12.71 16.85
N ALA A 133 -20.67 11.39 16.84
CA ALA A 133 -21.51 10.73 17.84
C ALA A 133 -20.94 10.83 19.27
N ALA A 134 -19.61 10.78 19.41
CA ALA A 134 -18.95 10.95 20.71
C ALA A 134 -19.06 12.40 21.21
N ALA A 135 -18.92 13.39 20.33
CA ALA A 135 -19.10 14.80 20.66
C ALA A 135 -20.54 15.09 21.10
N ALA A 136 -21.54 14.63 20.34
CA ALA A 136 -22.95 14.79 20.70
C ALA A 136 -23.30 14.16 22.06
N ARG A 137 -22.70 13.01 22.39
CA ARG A 137 -22.87 12.40 23.71
C ARG A 137 -22.23 13.22 24.82
N ALA A 138 -21.02 13.73 24.59
CA ALA A 138 -20.34 14.59 25.56
C ALA A 138 -21.11 15.89 25.82
N GLU A 139 -21.74 16.49 24.80
CA GLU A 139 -22.60 17.66 24.96
C GLU A 139 -23.84 17.36 25.82
N LEU A 140 -24.49 16.21 25.61
CA LEU A 140 -25.62 15.78 26.45
C LEU A 140 -25.20 15.51 27.90
N ASP A 141 -24.06 14.85 28.10
CA ASP A 141 -23.52 14.57 29.44
C ASP A 141 -23.13 15.88 30.15
N ALA A 142 -22.58 16.87 29.42
CA ALA A 142 -22.28 18.19 29.96
C ALA A 142 -23.56 18.95 30.36
N HIS A 143 -24.58 18.98 29.49
CA HIS A 143 -25.88 19.59 29.82
C HIS A 143 -26.54 18.94 31.05
N ALA A 144 -26.47 17.61 31.18
CA ALA A 144 -26.99 16.91 32.35
C ALA A 144 -26.22 17.27 33.63
N ALA A 145 -24.90 17.46 33.54
CA ALA A 145 -24.09 17.92 34.66
C ALA A 145 -24.42 19.36 35.08
N ASP A 146 -24.64 20.26 34.10
CA ASP A 146 -25.04 21.64 34.36
C ASP A 146 -26.42 21.69 35.05
N GLU A 147 -27.40 20.92 34.57
CA GLU A 147 -28.73 20.80 35.20
C GLU A 147 -28.64 20.22 36.63
N ALA A 148 -27.79 19.21 36.84
CA ALA A 148 -27.57 18.63 38.17
C ALA A 148 -26.96 19.66 39.14
N LEU A 149 -25.97 20.44 38.68
CA LEU A 149 -25.36 21.52 39.45
C LEU A 149 -26.36 22.63 39.76
N ALA A 150 -27.21 23.02 38.79
CA ALA A 150 -28.26 24.00 38.99
C ALA A 150 -29.29 23.52 40.03
N ALA A 151 -29.65 22.24 40.01
CA ALA A 151 -30.54 21.64 41.00
C ALA A 151 -29.92 21.61 42.41
N GLU A 152 -28.62 21.33 42.52
CA GLU A 152 -27.90 21.37 43.80
C GLU A 152 -27.85 22.79 44.38
N LEU A 153 -27.58 23.80 43.55
CA LEU A 153 -27.55 25.20 43.96
C LEU A 153 -28.93 25.77 44.31
N ALA A 154 -30.00 25.21 43.75
CA ALA A 154 -31.39 25.59 44.05
C ALA A 154 -31.96 24.89 45.29
N ALA A 155 -31.29 23.87 45.83
CA ALA A 155 -31.69 23.24 47.07
C ALA A 155 -31.46 24.21 48.26
N PRO A 156 -32.43 24.40 49.17
CA PRO A 156 -32.24 25.25 50.32
C PRO A 156 -31.15 24.66 51.21
N ALA A 157 -30.08 25.43 51.44
CA ALA A 157 -29.09 25.10 52.45
C ALA A 157 -29.78 25.04 53.81
N ASP A 158 -30.07 23.84 54.29
CA ASP A 158 -30.52 23.59 55.65
C ASP A 158 -29.32 23.84 56.59
N THR A 159 -29.05 25.11 56.83
CA THR A 159 -28.16 25.55 57.90
C THR A 159 -28.87 25.27 59.21
N GLY A 160 -28.59 24.08 59.77
CA GLY A 160 -28.96 23.71 61.12
C GLY A 160 -28.45 24.74 62.12
N ALA A 161 -29.34 25.63 62.57
CA ALA A 161 -29.16 26.43 63.77
C ALA A 161 -29.66 25.59 64.96
N PRO A 162 -28.86 25.37 66.03
CA PRO A 162 -29.33 24.63 67.20
C PRO A 162 -30.43 25.43 67.92
N GLN A 163 -31.60 24.83 68.05
CA GLN A 163 -32.67 25.37 68.89
C GLN A 163 -32.32 25.23 70.38
N PRO A 164 -32.69 26.21 71.22
CA PRO A 164 -32.57 26.09 72.67
C PRO A 164 -33.49 24.97 73.16
N THR A 165 -32.97 24.12 74.05
CA THR A 165 -33.72 23.02 74.67
C THR A 165 -34.81 23.56 75.60
N ASP A 166 -35.95 22.86 75.71
CA ASP A 166 -37.12 23.29 76.49
C ASP A 166 -36.80 23.66 77.95
N ASP A 167 -35.77 23.04 78.54
CA ASP A 167 -35.28 23.35 79.88
C ASP A 167 -34.75 24.79 80.02
N ASP A 168 -34.12 25.36 78.98
CA ASP A 168 -33.65 26.75 79.00
C ASP A 168 -34.81 27.74 78.91
N ALA A 169 -35.87 27.39 78.16
CA ALA A 169 -37.07 28.21 78.05
C ALA A 169 -37.79 28.29 79.41
N ASP A 170 -37.90 27.17 80.13
CA ASP A 170 -38.51 27.12 81.46
C ASP A 170 -37.68 27.89 82.51
N LEU A 171 -36.35 27.80 82.47
CA LEU A 171 -35.47 28.58 83.34
C LEU A 171 -35.52 30.08 83.01
N SER A 172 -35.71 30.45 81.74
CA SER A 172 -35.84 31.85 81.31
C SER A 172 -37.12 32.52 81.83
N ALA A 173 -38.18 31.75 82.08
CA ALA A 173 -39.44 32.24 82.66
C ALA A 173 -39.32 32.57 84.16
N LEU A 174 -38.34 31.98 84.86
CA LEU A 174 -38.13 32.21 86.28
C LEU A 174 -37.49 33.58 86.57
N THR A 175 -37.83 34.15 87.72
CA THR A 175 -37.21 35.38 88.22
C THR A 175 -35.83 35.09 88.81
N VAL A 176 -34.98 36.13 88.91
CA VAL A 176 -33.62 36.01 89.50
C VAL A 176 -33.66 35.44 90.93
N VAL A 177 -34.69 35.73 91.71
CA VAL A 177 -34.85 35.20 93.08
C VAL A 177 -35.10 33.70 93.05
N GLN A 178 -36.02 33.23 92.19
CA GLN A 178 -36.35 31.81 92.02
C GLN A 178 -35.14 31.01 91.48
N LEU A 179 -34.39 31.59 90.53
CA LEU A 179 -33.15 30.96 90.03
C LEU A 179 -32.10 30.82 91.13
N ARG A 180 -31.96 31.81 92.02
CA ARG A 180 -31.02 31.72 93.16
C ARG A 180 -31.45 30.71 94.22
N GLU A 181 -32.75 30.58 94.46
CA GLU A 181 -33.28 29.53 95.34
C GLU A 181 -33.02 28.15 94.76
N ARG A 182 -33.24 27.96 93.45
CA ARG A 182 -32.95 26.71 92.75
C ARG A 182 -31.45 26.38 92.74
N ALA A 183 -30.59 27.39 92.55
CA ALA A 183 -29.13 27.23 92.69
C ALA A 183 -28.72 26.85 94.12
N ARG A 184 -29.38 27.40 95.14
CA ARG A 184 -29.16 27.03 96.55
C ARG A 184 -29.61 25.60 96.83
N SER A 185 -30.79 25.18 96.36
CA SER A 185 -31.28 23.81 96.53
C SER A 185 -30.43 22.79 95.79
N ALA A 186 -29.83 23.18 94.65
CA ALA A 186 -28.86 22.39 93.92
C ALA A 186 -27.44 22.41 94.54
N GLY A 187 -27.24 23.09 95.67
CA GLY A 187 -25.95 23.15 96.39
C GLY A 187 -24.85 23.96 95.68
N ARG A 188 -25.21 24.78 94.69
CA ARG A 188 -24.24 25.63 93.98
C ARG A 188 -23.86 26.81 94.88
N THR A 189 -22.61 27.27 94.80
CA THR A 189 -22.10 28.44 95.53
C THR A 189 -21.71 29.55 94.54
N GLY A 190 -21.55 30.80 95.01
CA GLY A 190 -21.16 31.92 94.14
C GLY A 190 -22.27 32.54 93.29
N TYR A 191 -23.51 32.03 93.33
CA TYR A 191 -24.65 32.50 92.55
C TYR A 191 -25.17 33.91 92.92
N SER A 192 -24.74 34.49 94.04
CA SER A 192 -25.25 35.78 94.54
C SER A 192 -24.87 36.98 93.66
N ARG A 193 -23.77 36.87 92.89
CA ARG A 193 -23.27 37.93 92.01
C ARG A 193 -23.58 37.70 90.53
N LEU A 194 -24.21 36.57 90.19
CA LEU A 194 -24.53 36.21 88.81
C LEU A 194 -25.76 36.96 88.30
N THR A 195 -25.73 37.29 87.01
CA THR A 195 -26.86 37.86 86.26
C THR A 195 -27.88 36.77 85.88
N LYS A 196 -29.08 37.14 85.44
CA LYS A 196 -30.14 36.17 85.09
C LYS A 196 -29.67 35.13 84.06
N ALA A 197 -28.99 35.57 82.99
CA ALA A 197 -28.48 34.67 81.96
C ALA A 197 -27.42 33.70 82.51
N GLN A 198 -26.50 34.20 83.33
CA GLN A 198 -25.47 33.36 83.97
C GLN A 198 -26.06 32.37 84.99
N LEU A 199 -27.18 32.71 85.62
CA LEU A 199 -27.91 31.79 86.50
C LEU A 199 -28.63 30.69 85.72
N ILE A 200 -29.11 30.97 84.50
CA ILE A 200 -29.72 29.98 83.62
C ILE A 200 -28.63 29.02 83.13
N GLU A 201 -27.51 29.53 82.63
CA GLU A 201 -26.36 28.71 82.18
C GLU A 201 -25.76 27.83 83.28
N LEU A 202 -25.83 28.29 84.54
CA LEU A 202 -25.36 27.50 85.69
C LEU A 202 -26.37 26.40 86.12
N LEU A 203 -27.62 26.49 85.66
CA LEU A 203 -28.73 25.60 86.02
C LEU A 203 -29.22 24.73 84.86
N SER A 204 -28.80 25.00 83.62
CA SER A 204 -29.03 24.15 82.45
C SER A 204 -28.08 22.95 82.39
#